data_AF-A0A3M0BIA3-F1
#
_entry.id   AF-A0A3M0BIA3-F1
#
_cell.length_a   1.000
_cell.length_b   1.000
_cell.length_c   1.000
_cell.angle_alpha   90.00
_cell.angle_beta   90.00
_cell.angle_gamma   90.00
#
_symmetry.space_group_name_H-M   'P 1'
#
loop_
_entity.id
_entity.type
_entity.pdbx_description
1 polymer ?
#
loop_
_entity_poly.entity_id
_entity_poly.type
_entity_poly.pdbx_seq_one_letter_code
_entity_poly.pdbx_strand_id
1 'polypeptide(L)'
;MKKLLLSLSGAMVIASGAFAADGSQVFQSKGCGACHQATVDTVGPSLKKIASAYKGKKNELIAFLKGEHPAVVDPAKFAIMQPQLNTTKALPKDQLEALADFILSH
;
A
#
# COMPACT_ATOMS: atom_id res chain seq x y z
N MET A 1 -62.05 -12.81 20.12
CA MET A 1 -60.83 -13.40 20.71
C MET A 1 -59.97 -14.01 19.62
N LYS A 2 -58.79 -13.42 19.34
CA LYS A 2 -57.57 -13.92 18.66
C LYS A 2 -56.91 -12.66 18.06
N LYS A 3 -56.19 -11.88 18.88
CA LYS A 3 -54.71 -11.84 18.91
C LYS A 3 -54.20 -11.41 17.53
N LEU A 4 -53.97 -10.11 17.29
CA LEU A 4 -52.69 -9.41 17.52
C LEU A 4 -51.50 -10.32 17.16
N LEU A 5 -50.58 -9.86 16.29
CA LEU A 5 -49.11 -10.06 16.37
C LEU A 5 -48.40 -9.43 15.14
N LEU A 6 -47.53 -8.45 15.43
CA LEU A 6 -46.19 -8.16 14.87
C LEU A 6 -45.97 -8.09 13.35
N SER A 7 -45.68 -6.92 12.75
CA SER A 7 -44.39 -6.20 12.70
C SER A 7 -43.23 -6.98 12.09
N LEU A 8 -42.67 -6.50 10.96
CA LEU A 8 -41.24 -6.56 10.73
C LEU A 8 -40.82 -5.43 9.77
N SER A 9 -40.37 -4.32 10.35
CA SER A 9 -39.46 -3.40 9.67
C SER A 9 -38.25 -4.19 9.20
N GLY A 10 -38.09 -4.31 7.89
CA GLY A 10 -36.87 -4.84 7.29
C GLY A 10 -35.73 -3.87 7.56
N ALA A 11 -34.95 -4.13 8.60
CA ALA A 11 -33.68 -3.46 8.84
C ALA A 11 -32.76 -3.75 7.64
N MET A 12 -32.54 -2.73 6.80
CA MET A 12 -31.54 -2.78 5.74
C MET A 12 -30.17 -2.79 6.41
N VAL A 13 -29.58 -3.97 6.48
CA VAL A 13 -28.19 -4.17 6.93
C VAL A 13 -27.29 -3.53 5.88
N ILE A 14 -26.82 -2.32 6.14
CA ILE A 14 -25.71 -1.75 5.39
C ILE A 14 -24.46 -2.48 5.89
N ALA A 15 -24.08 -3.53 5.17
CA ALA A 15 -22.79 -4.17 5.37
C ALA A 15 -21.71 -3.19 4.92
N SER A 16 -21.17 -2.43 5.87
CA SER A 16 -19.98 -1.59 5.71
C SER A 16 -18.75 -2.49 5.55
N GLY A 17 -18.64 -3.19 4.42
CA GLY A 17 -17.42 -3.85 4.03
C GLY A 17 -16.37 -2.80 3.73
N ALA A 18 -15.33 -2.71 4.55
CA ALA A 18 -14.14 -1.96 4.20
C ALA A 18 -13.54 -2.58 2.93
N PHE A 19 -13.71 -1.92 1.79
CA PHE A 19 -13.02 -2.31 0.56
C PHE A 19 -11.52 -2.19 0.83
N ALA A 20 -10.79 -3.31 0.71
CA ALA A 20 -9.33 -3.27 0.76
C ALA A 20 -8.82 -2.37 -0.38
N ALA A 21 -7.89 -1.47 -0.06
CA ALA A 21 -7.29 -0.59 -1.06
C ALA A 21 -6.53 -1.40 -2.13
N ASP A 22 -6.57 -0.97 -3.39
CA ASP A 22 -5.80 -1.55 -4.50
C ASP A 22 -4.39 -0.94 -4.54
N GLY A 23 -3.39 -1.71 -4.13
CA GLY A 23 -1.99 -1.28 -4.11
C GLY A 23 -1.41 -0.95 -5.47
N SER A 24 -1.85 -1.63 -6.55
CA SER A 24 -1.41 -1.33 -7.91
C SER A 24 -1.94 0.03 -8.36
N GLN A 25 -3.20 0.32 -8.05
CA GLN A 25 -3.79 1.62 -8.35
C GLN A 25 -3.11 2.74 -7.55
N VAL A 26 -2.80 2.52 -6.27
CA VAL A 26 -2.02 3.47 -5.46
C VAL A 26 -0.66 3.73 -6.11
N PHE A 27 0.07 2.66 -6.47
CA PHE A 27 1.38 2.76 -7.12
C PHE A 27 1.34 3.56 -8.43
N GLN A 28 0.35 3.29 -9.29
CA GLN A 28 0.18 4.00 -10.56
C GLN A 28 -0.24 5.46 -10.36
N SER A 29 -1.24 5.72 -9.51
CA SER A 29 -1.79 7.07 -9.28
C SER A 29 -0.80 8.02 -8.61
N LYS A 30 0.18 7.50 -7.85
CA LYS A 30 1.26 8.30 -7.26
C LYS A 30 2.50 8.42 -8.16
N GLY A 31 2.46 7.87 -9.38
CA GLY A 31 3.54 7.99 -10.36
C GLY A 31 4.79 7.19 -10.02
N CYS A 32 4.72 6.23 -9.10
CA CYS A 32 5.88 5.46 -8.63
C CYS A 32 6.58 4.70 -9.78
N GLY A 33 5.81 4.28 -10.78
CA GLY A 33 6.29 3.55 -11.95
C GLY A 33 7.23 4.33 -12.87
N ALA A 34 7.28 5.66 -12.76
CA ALA A 34 8.22 6.48 -13.54
C ALA A 34 9.69 6.17 -13.19
N CYS A 35 9.95 5.76 -11.95
CA CYS A 35 11.30 5.44 -11.46
C CYS A 35 11.46 3.96 -11.06
N HIS A 36 10.37 3.24 -10.81
CA HIS A 36 10.38 1.86 -10.34
C HIS A 36 9.65 0.95 -11.33
N GLN A 37 10.38 0.31 -12.24
CA GLN A 37 9.80 -0.67 -13.15
C GLN A 37 9.72 -2.05 -12.49
N ALA A 38 8.91 -2.96 -13.06
CA ALA A 38 8.71 -4.29 -12.48
C ALA A 38 10.02 -5.07 -12.32
N THR A 39 10.86 -5.11 -13.37
CA THR A 39 12.02 -6.02 -13.44
C THR A 39 13.34 -5.34 -13.80
N VAL A 40 13.31 -4.07 -14.19
CA VAL A 40 14.50 -3.33 -14.65
C VAL A 40 14.80 -2.18 -13.70
N ASP A 41 16.06 -2.07 -13.28
CA ASP A 41 16.53 -0.91 -12.52
C ASP A 41 16.67 0.27 -13.48
N THR A 42 16.08 1.43 -13.15
CA THR A 42 16.17 2.65 -13.95
C THR A 42 16.73 3.80 -13.11
N VAL A 43 15.90 4.79 -12.77
CA VAL A 43 16.25 5.83 -11.79
C VAL A 43 16.27 5.20 -10.40
N GLY A 44 15.24 4.42 -10.08
CA GLY A 44 15.16 3.61 -8.86
C GLY A 44 15.38 2.12 -9.14
N PRO A 45 15.56 1.32 -8.08
CA PRO A 45 15.58 -0.14 -8.19
C PRO A 45 14.23 -0.68 -8.68
N SER A 46 14.28 -1.79 -9.41
CA SER A 46 13.09 -2.52 -9.83
C SER A 46 12.26 -3.03 -8.66
N LEU A 47 10.95 -3.22 -8.88
CA LEU A 47 10.05 -3.79 -7.87
C LEU A 47 10.52 -5.18 -7.43
N LYS A 48 10.92 -6.04 -8.37
CA LYS A 48 11.50 -7.35 -8.06
C LYS A 48 12.71 -7.28 -7.11
N LYS A 49 13.58 -6.28 -7.29
CA LYS A 49 14.75 -6.08 -6.44
C LYS A 49 14.37 -5.59 -5.05
N ILE A 50 13.42 -4.64 -4.97
CA ILE A 50 12.87 -4.16 -3.70
C ILE A 50 12.19 -5.31 -2.94
N ALA A 51 11.32 -6.06 -3.61
CA ALA A 51 10.61 -7.19 -3.03
C ALA A 51 11.55 -8.26 -2.47
N SER A 52 12.61 -8.58 -3.22
CA SER A 52 13.65 -9.51 -2.78
C SER A 52 14.36 -9.03 -1.51
N ALA A 53 14.71 -7.74 -1.43
CA ALA A 53 15.37 -7.16 -0.27
C ALA A 53 14.47 -7.12 0.99
N TYR A 54 13.16 -6.98 0.80
CA TYR A 54 12.16 -6.93 1.86
C TYR A 54 11.38 -8.24 2.05
N LYS A 55 11.87 -9.36 1.52
CA LYS A 55 11.20 -10.67 1.66
C LYS A 55 10.99 -11.03 3.14
N GLY A 56 9.74 -11.23 3.54
CA GLY A 56 9.36 -11.48 4.93
C GLY A 56 9.44 -10.26 5.87
N LYS A 57 9.71 -9.07 5.33
CA LYS A 57 9.98 -7.82 6.08
C LYS A 57 9.01 -6.70 5.69
N LYS A 58 7.74 -7.02 5.48
CA LYS A 58 6.69 -6.04 5.10
C LYS A 58 6.66 -4.82 6.04
N ASN A 59 6.80 -5.05 7.35
CA ASN A 59 6.78 -3.98 8.33
C ASN A 59 7.98 -3.01 8.18
N GLU A 60 9.16 -3.52 7.81
CA GLU A 60 10.32 -2.67 7.51
C GLU A 60 10.09 -1.85 6.23
N LEU A 61 9.44 -2.43 5.21
CA LEU A 61 9.08 -1.70 4.00
C LEU A 61 8.08 -0.58 4.30
N ILE A 62 7.05 -0.87 5.10
CA ILE A 62 6.08 0.14 5.54
C ILE A 62 6.78 1.24 6.35
N ALA A 63 7.67 0.88 7.27
CA ALA A 63 8.46 1.86 8.03
C ALA A 63 9.35 2.71 7.11
N PHE A 64 9.96 2.13 6.07
CA PHE A 64 10.70 2.89 5.06
C PHE A 64 9.80 3.87 4.31
N LEU A 65 8.61 3.43 3.88
CA LEU A 65 7.63 4.29 3.21
C LEU A 65 7.09 5.41 4.14
N LYS A 66 7.17 5.24 5.46
CA LYS A 66 6.93 6.30 6.44
C LYS A 66 8.15 7.16 6.76
N GLY A 67 9.31 6.85 6.20
CA GLY A 67 10.58 7.52 6.51
C GLY A 67 11.12 7.19 7.91
N GLU A 68 10.69 6.07 8.49
CA GLU A 68 11.05 5.59 9.83
C GLU A 68 12.10 4.46 9.75
N HIS A 69 12.53 4.07 8.55
CA HIS A 69 13.52 3.03 8.32
C HIS A 69 14.53 3.49 7.24
N PRO A 70 15.83 3.18 7.37
CA PRO A 70 16.82 3.52 6.35
C PRO A 70 16.56 2.80 5.02
N ALA A 71 17.04 3.39 3.92
CA ALA A 71 17.09 2.71 2.64
C ALA A 71 18.10 1.56 2.69
N VAL A 72 17.66 0.33 2.37
CA VAL A 72 18.52 -0.86 2.37
C VAL A 72 18.85 -1.39 0.97
N VAL A 73 18.14 -0.91 -0.07
CA VAL A 73 18.27 -1.42 -1.45
C VAL A 73 19.36 -0.67 -2.22
N ASP A 74 19.34 0.67 -2.18
CA ASP A 74 20.36 1.52 -2.80
C ASP A 74 20.57 2.80 -1.95
N PRO A 75 21.34 2.71 -0.85
CA PRO A 75 21.55 3.84 0.07
C PRO A 75 22.21 5.04 -0.60
N ALA A 76 23.09 4.82 -1.59
CA ALA A 76 23.80 5.88 -2.30
C ALA A 76 22.86 6.78 -3.11
N LYS A 77 21.73 6.23 -3.59
CA LYS A 77 20.71 6.97 -4.34
C LYS A 77 19.51 7.39 -3.50
N PHE A 78 19.53 7.16 -2.19
CA PHE A 78 18.39 7.46 -1.32
C PHE A 78 17.92 8.92 -1.41
N ALA A 79 18.83 9.87 -1.57
CA ALA A 79 18.52 11.29 -1.71
C ALA A 79 17.55 11.59 -2.88
N ILE A 80 17.50 10.72 -3.92
CA ILE A 80 16.56 10.83 -5.04
C ILE A 80 15.15 10.40 -4.62
N MET A 81 15.05 9.34 -3.80
CA MET A 81 13.77 8.80 -3.32
C MET A 81 13.20 9.59 -2.13
N GLN A 82 14.06 10.20 -1.31
CA GLN A 82 13.68 10.84 -0.06
C GLN A 82 12.53 11.86 -0.17
N PRO A 83 12.48 12.76 -1.18
CA PRO A 83 11.34 13.68 -1.34
C PRO A 83 10.01 12.96 -1.59
N GLN A 84 10.04 11.78 -2.24
CA GLN A 84 8.85 11.00 -2.57
C GLN A 84 8.20 10.38 -1.33
N LEU A 85 8.96 10.24 -0.22
CA LEU A 85 8.42 9.76 1.04
C LEU A 85 7.35 10.69 1.62
N ASN A 86 7.32 11.97 1.23
CA ASN A 86 6.22 12.87 1.61
C ASN A 86 4.87 12.39 1.05
N THR A 87 4.86 11.80 -0.15
CA THR A 87 3.66 11.24 -0.76
C THR A 87 3.20 9.99 -0.01
N THR A 88 4.12 9.10 0.36
CA THR A 88 3.76 7.83 1.03
C THR A 88 3.39 8.02 2.50
N LYS A 89 4.00 8.98 3.20
CA LYS A 89 3.59 9.39 4.56
C LYS A 89 2.17 9.95 4.64
N ALA A 90 1.71 10.57 3.56
CA ALA A 90 0.36 11.13 3.48
C ALA A 90 -0.71 10.08 3.11
N LEU A 91 -0.32 8.84 2.80
CA LEU A 91 -1.28 7.78 2.49
C LEU A 91 -2.00 7.31 3.75
N PRO A 92 -3.33 7.06 3.65
CA PRO A 92 -4.05 6.26 4.63
C PRO A 92 -3.38 4.91 4.89
N LYS A 93 -3.52 4.38 6.10
CA LYS A 93 -2.86 3.14 6.52
C LYS A 93 -3.14 1.96 5.59
N ASP A 94 -4.40 1.78 5.21
CA ASP A 94 -4.87 0.74 4.29
C ASP A 94 -4.24 0.86 2.90
N GLN A 95 -4.13 2.09 2.35
CA GLN A 95 -3.46 2.34 1.07
C GLN A 95 -1.96 2.09 1.15
N LEU A 96 -1.32 2.45 2.26
CA LEU A 96 0.11 2.23 2.47
C LEU A 96 0.44 0.73 2.61
N GLU A 97 -0.40 -0.02 3.34
CA GLU A 97 -0.28 -1.47 3.47
C GLU A 97 -0.50 -2.16 2.12
N ALA A 98 -1.52 -1.75 1.36
CA ALA A 98 -1.78 -2.27 0.03
C ALA A 98 -0.64 -1.97 -0.95
N LEU A 99 -0.07 -0.76 -0.90
CA LEU A 99 1.10 -0.39 -1.70
C LEU A 99 2.31 -1.28 -1.37
N ALA A 100 2.57 -1.55 -0.09
CA ALA A 100 3.63 -2.44 0.32
C ALA A 100 3.39 -3.87 -0.18
N ASP A 101 2.16 -4.38 -0.10
CA ASP A 101 1.80 -5.70 -0.64
C ASP A 101 2.00 -5.79 -2.15
N PHE A 102 1.61 -4.76 -2.89
CA PHE A 102 1.85 -4.68 -4.33
C PHE A 102 3.34 -4.68 -4.67
N ILE A 103 4.17 -3.93 -3.94
CA ILE A 103 5.62 -3.93 -4.16
C ILE A 103 6.19 -5.33 -3.90
N LEU A 104 5.78 -5.98 -2.81
CA LEU A 104 6.28 -7.30 -2.38
C LEU A 104 5.80 -8.47 -3.25
N SER A 105 4.79 -8.27 -4.10
CA SER A 105 4.29 -9.32 -5.00
C SER A 105 5.10 -9.49 -6.29
N HIS A 106 6.14 -8.68 -6.50
CA HIS A 106 7.04 -8.72 -7.66
C HIS A 106 8.32 -9.51 -7.41
#